data_AF-A0A2E9Z2H9-F1
#
_entry.id   AF-A0A2E9Z2H9-F1
#
_cell.length_a   1.000
_cell.length_b   1.000
_cell.length_c   1.000
_cell.angle_alpha   90.00
_cell.angle_beta   90.00
_cell.angle_gamma   90.00
#
_symmetry.space_group_name_H-M   'P 1'
#
loop_
_entity.id
_entity.type
_entity.pdbx_description
1 polymer ?
#
loop_
_entity_poly.entity_id
_entity_poly.type
_entity_poly.pdbx_seq_one_letter_code
_entity_poly.pdbx_strand_id
1 'polypeptide(L)'
;MAEDFSGEIEPVRPDLKKYRLAGYGFLALNVLYILIALWKLPPVDPAMKKTVYTGLLAFVAFALILTPFILRGKKLLVQVLAVIYGMRSVLSIYSLIGGEAFPAVPFLLPCVVVTCYLLGRAAWDWP
;
A
#
# COMPACT_ATOMS: atom_id res chain seq x y z
N MET A 1 -29.01 32.07 33.42
CA MET A 1 -28.00 32.53 32.46
C MET A 1 -27.41 31.26 31.87
N ALA A 2 -27.84 30.93 30.65
CA ALA A 2 -27.52 29.67 30.00
C ALA A 2 -26.30 29.88 29.12
N GLU A 3 -25.20 29.18 29.43
CA GLU A 3 -24.05 29.07 28.53
C GLU A 3 -24.15 27.73 27.83
N ASP A 4 -24.79 27.77 26.67
CA ASP A 4 -24.96 26.65 25.76
C ASP A 4 -23.61 26.39 25.06
N PHE A 5 -22.80 25.49 25.63
CA PHE A 5 -21.58 24.99 25.02
C PHE A 5 -21.88 23.94 23.94
N SER A 6 -22.86 24.20 23.07
CA SER A 6 -23.02 23.48 21.81
C SER A 6 -21.99 24.01 20.80
N GLY A 7 -20.71 23.86 21.14
CA GLY A 7 -19.65 23.87 20.14
C GLY A 7 -19.93 22.67 19.24
N GLU A 8 -20.51 22.93 18.08
CA GLU A 8 -20.55 21.99 16.97
C GLU A 8 -19.14 21.43 16.80
N ILE A 9 -18.92 20.21 17.32
CA ILE A 9 -17.81 19.38 16.85
C ILE A 9 -18.25 19.01 15.44
N GLU A 10 -17.98 19.93 14.51
CA GLU A 10 -18.12 19.68 13.08
C GLU A 10 -17.38 18.35 12.86
N PRO A 11 -18.06 17.27 12.47
CA PRO A 11 -17.39 15.99 12.28
C PRO A 11 -16.40 16.25 11.15
N VAL A 12 -15.12 16.43 11.50
CA VAL A 12 -14.01 16.71 10.58
C VAL A 12 -14.22 15.78 9.41
N ARG A 13 -14.76 16.31 8.30
CA ARG A 13 -15.11 15.47 7.17
C ARG A 13 -13.78 14.87 6.75
N PRO A 14 -13.59 13.54 6.87
CA PRO A 14 -12.32 12.93 6.52
C PRO A 14 -12.02 13.41 5.11
N ASP A 15 -10.87 14.03 4.92
CA ASP A 15 -10.54 14.70 3.67
C ASP A 15 -10.48 13.64 2.57
N LEU A 16 -11.62 13.39 1.93
CA LEU A 16 -11.86 12.28 1.01
C LEU A 16 -10.89 12.35 -0.17
N LYS A 17 -10.32 13.54 -0.44
CA LYS A 17 -9.25 13.74 -1.42
C LYS A 17 -7.99 12.94 -1.05
N LYS A 18 -7.60 12.90 0.22
CA LYS A 18 -6.43 12.14 0.71
C LYS A 18 -6.65 10.64 0.56
N TYR A 19 -7.84 10.15 0.90
CA TYR A 19 -8.21 8.74 0.72
C TYR A 19 -8.33 8.33 -0.75
N ARG A 20 -8.84 9.22 -1.61
CA ARG A 20 -8.86 9.00 -3.06
C ARG A 20 -7.45 8.93 -3.63
N LEU A 21 -6.58 9.87 -3.26
CA LEU A 21 -5.18 9.87 -3.68
C LEU A 21 -4.45 8.61 -3.20
N ALA A 22 -4.65 8.20 -1.94
CA ALA A 22 -4.09 6.98 -1.40
C ALA A 22 -4.61 5.73 -2.11
N GLY A 23 -5.90 5.67 -2.44
CA GLY A 23 -6.50 4.54 -3.17
C GLY A 23 -5.97 4.42 -4.60
N TYR A 24 -5.97 5.50 -5.37
CA TYR A 24 -5.43 5.51 -6.73
C TYR A 24 -3.92 5.26 -6.75
N GLY A 25 -3.18 5.88 -5.83
CA GLY A 25 -1.74 5.67 -5.67
C GLY A 25 -1.41 4.24 -5.29
N PHE A 26 -2.16 3.66 -4.34
CA PHE A 26 -2.05 2.24 -3.98
C PHE A 26 -2.25 1.33 -5.20
N LEU A 27 -3.30 1.56 -5.99
CA LEU A 27 -3.55 0.76 -7.17
C LEU A 27 -2.42 0.91 -8.21
N ALA A 28 -2.06 2.15 -8.55
CA ALA A 28 -1.05 2.46 -9.56
C ALA A 28 0.34 1.90 -9.18
N LEU A 29 0.74 2.05 -7.92
CA LEU A 29 2.03 1.55 -7.43
C LEU A 29 2.06 0.01 -7.34
N ASN A 30 0.93 -0.64 -7.03
CA ASN A 30 0.86 -2.10 -7.08
C ASN A 30 0.88 -2.63 -8.52
N VAL A 31 0.24 -1.95 -9.47
CA VAL A 31 0.34 -2.29 -10.90
C VAL A 31 1.78 -2.12 -11.39
N LEU A 32 2.43 -1.00 -11.05
CA LEU A 32 3.84 -0.76 -11.37
C LEU A 32 4.75 -1.82 -10.74
N TYR A 33 4.49 -2.20 -9.48
CA TYR A 33 5.19 -3.28 -8.78
C TYR A 33 5.11 -4.59 -9.58
N ILE A 34 3.92 -4.94 -10.09
CA ILE A 34 3.72 -6.17 -10.88
C ILE A 34 4.48 -6.10 -12.21
N LEU A 35 4.45 -4.97 -12.90
CA LEU A 35 5.19 -4.80 -14.15
C LEU A 35 6.70 -4.97 -13.93
N ILE A 36 7.24 -4.37 -12.88
CA ILE A 36 8.66 -4.51 -12.50
C ILE A 36 8.96 -5.96 -12.11
N ALA A 37 8.09 -6.60 -11.33
CA ALA A 37 8.25 -7.99 -10.93
C ALA A 37 8.28 -8.92 -12.14
N LEU A 38 7.36 -8.76 -13.10
CA LEU A 38 7.34 -9.55 -14.34
C LEU A 38 8.55 -9.28 -15.23
N TRP A 39 9.06 -8.04 -15.25
CA TRP A 39 10.22 -7.68 -16.06
C TRP A 39 11.55 -8.19 -15.49
N LYS A 40 11.68 -8.26 -14.15
CA LYS A 40 12.90 -8.72 -13.48
C LYS A 40 12.85 -10.13 -12.91
N LEU A 41 11.72 -10.83 -13.02
CA LEU A 41 11.68 -12.22 -12.66
C LEU A 41 12.56 -13.05 -13.63
N PRO A 42 13.50 -13.86 -13.12
CA PRO A 42 14.14 -14.88 -13.94
C PRO A 42 13.08 -15.87 -14.45
N PRO A 43 13.36 -16.60 -15.55
CA PRO A 43 12.43 -17.59 -16.08
C PRO A 43 12.01 -18.56 -14.97
N VAL A 44 10.72 -18.53 -14.63
CA VAL A 44 10.18 -19.35 -13.55
C VAL A 44 10.23 -20.80 -13.98
N ASP A 45 10.82 -21.65 -13.14
CA ASP A 45 10.77 -23.09 -13.34
C ASP A 45 9.34 -23.55 -13.65
N PRO A 46 9.13 -24.41 -14.65
CA PRO A 46 7.79 -24.86 -15.04
C PRO A 46 7.00 -25.48 -13.87
N ALA A 47 7.71 -26.07 -12.88
CA ALA A 47 7.13 -26.57 -11.63
C ALA A 47 6.63 -25.45 -10.69
N MET A 48 7.33 -24.32 -10.62
CA MET A 48 7.00 -23.16 -9.78
C MET A 48 6.05 -22.18 -10.46
N LYS A 49 5.94 -22.26 -11.80
CA LYS A 49 5.17 -21.36 -12.66
C LYS A 49 3.76 -21.13 -12.13
N LYS A 50 3.04 -22.21 -11.82
CA LYS A 50 1.66 -22.16 -11.33
C LYS A 50 1.56 -21.36 -10.03
N THR A 51 2.40 -21.68 -9.05
CA THR A 51 2.42 -21.00 -7.74
C THR A 51 2.72 -19.51 -7.88
N VAL A 52 3.73 -19.15 -8.68
CA VAL A 52 4.14 -17.74 -8.87
C VAL A 52 3.02 -16.93 -9.54
N TYR A 53 2.46 -17.41 -10.64
CA TYR A 53 1.39 -16.67 -11.33
C TYR A 53 0.08 -16.64 -10.54
N THR A 54 -0.26 -17.72 -9.81
CA THR A 54 -1.42 -17.71 -8.91
C THR A 54 -1.24 -16.72 -7.77
N GLY A 55 -0.05 -16.65 -7.16
CA GLY A 55 0.26 -15.66 -6.13
C GLY A 55 0.20 -14.22 -6.66
N LEU A 56 0.71 -13.99 -7.86
CA LEU A 56 0.66 -12.69 -8.53
C LEU A 56 -0.80 -12.27 -8.83
N LEU A 57 -1.63 -13.20 -9.31
CA LEU A 57 -3.05 -12.96 -9.58
C LEU A 57 -3.84 -12.72 -8.29
N ALA A 58 -3.55 -13.48 -7.23
CA ALA A 58 -4.13 -13.26 -5.90
C ALA A 58 -3.77 -11.87 -5.35
N PHE A 59 -2.52 -11.43 -5.55
CA PHE A 59 -2.08 -10.10 -5.14
C PHE A 59 -2.83 -8.98 -5.89
N VAL A 60 -3.01 -9.12 -7.20
CA VAL A 60 -3.84 -8.20 -8.02
C VAL A 60 -5.27 -8.15 -7.49
N ALA A 61 -5.88 -9.31 -7.29
CA ALA A 61 -7.25 -9.40 -6.79
C ALA A 61 -7.37 -8.72 -5.42
N PHE A 62 -6.41 -8.97 -4.52
CA PHE A 62 -6.38 -8.36 -3.19
C PHE A 62 -6.25 -6.83 -3.28
N ALA A 63 -5.36 -6.32 -4.15
CA ALA A 63 -5.22 -4.88 -4.37
C ALA A 63 -6.50 -4.24 -4.93
N LEU A 64 -7.16 -4.90 -5.89
CA LEU A 64 -8.43 -4.44 -6.45
C LEU A 64 -9.57 -4.45 -5.42
N ILE A 65 -9.61 -5.46 -4.54
CA ILE A 65 -10.61 -5.54 -3.47
C ILE A 65 -10.35 -4.46 -2.41
N LEU A 66 -9.09 -4.20 -2.05
CA LEU A 66 -8.75 -3.21 -1.03
C LEU A 66 -8.94 -1.77 -1.48
N THR A 67 -8.69 -1.47 -2.77
CA THR A 67 -8.82 -0.13 -3.34
C THR A 67 -10.16 0.55 -3.02
N PRO A 68 -11.35 -0.03 -3.30
CA PRO A 68 -12.63 0.60 -2.96
C PRO A 68 -12.83 0.78 -1.45
N PHE A 69 -12.22 -0.03 -0.60
CA PHE A 69 -12.28 0.18 0.85
C PHE A 69 -11.44 1.37 1.31
N ILE A 70 -10.28 1.60 0.67
CA ILE A 70 -9.47 2.80 0.88
C ILE A 70 -10.24 4.04 0.40
N LEU A 71 -10.88 3.96 -0.79
CA LEU A 71 -11.68 5.04 -1.36
C LEU A 71 -12.90 5.40 -0.49
N ARG A 72 -13.46 4.44 0.24
CA ARG A 72 -14.55 4.65 1.21
C ARG A 72 -14.10 5.32 2.51
N GLY A 73 -12.82 5.63 2.68
CA GLY A 73 -12.33 6.38 3.84
C GLY A 73 -12.21 5.55 5.12
N LYS A 74 -12.12 4.21 5.04
CA LYS A 74 -11.98 3.36 6.23
C LYS A 74 -10.59 3.50 6.86
N LYS A 75 -10.44 4.44 7.79
CA LYS A 75 -9.18 4.76 8.50
C LYS A 75 -8.45 3.55 9.08
N LEU A 76 -9.16 2.63 9.75
CA LEU A 76 -8.56 1.40 10.31
C LEU A 76 -7.89 0.53 9.24
N LEU A 77 -8.54 0.37 8.08
CA LEU A 77 -8.03 -0.44 6.99
C LEU A 77 -6.78 0.18 6.39
N VAL A 78 -6.78 1.52 6.22
CA VAL A 78 -5.62 2.27 5.73
C VAL A 78 -4.45 2.21 6.72
N GLN A 79 -4.72 2.31 8.03
CA GLN A 79 -3.71 2.16 9.08
C GLN A 79 -3.06 0.78 9.05
N VAL A 80 -3.87 -0.29 9.00
CA VAL A 80 -3.35 -1.67 8.93
C VAL A 80 -2.52 -1.86 7.67
N LEU A 81 -2.98 -1.37 6.52
CA LEU A 81 -2.22 -1.41 5.27
C LEU A 81 -0.91 -0.64 5.37
N ALA A 82 -0.91 0.55 5.99
CA ALA A 82 0.28 1.36 6.17
C ALA A 82 1.32 0.60 7.03
N VAL A 83 0.89 -0.05 8.11
CA VAL A 83 1.78 -0.88 8.95
C VAL A 83 2.33 -2.07 8.16
N ILE A 84 1.51 -2.78 7.40
CA ILE A 84 1.95 -3.92 6.58
C ILE A 84 2.99 -3.48 5.54
N TYR A 85 2.70 -2.40 4.80
CA TYR A 85 3.62 -1.88 3.78
C TYR A 85 4.89 -1.28 4.39
N GLY A 86 4.79 -0.66 5.57
CA GLY A 86 5.95 -0.16 6.33
C GLY A 86 6.83 -1.29 6.86
N MET A 87 6.24 -2.33 7.44
CA MET A 87 7.00 -3.52 7.84
C MET A 87 7.68 -4.17 6.64
N ARG A 88 6.97 -4.26 5.51
CA ARG A 88 7.54 -4.81 4.26
C ARG A 88 8.71 -3.98 3.74
N SER A 89 8.64 -2.66 3.81
CA SER A 89 9.75 -1.80 3.38
C SER A 89 10.97 -2.03 4.27
N VAL A 90 10.81 -2.07 5.60
CA VAL A 90 11.90 -2.36 6.55
C VAL A 90 12.55 -3.73 6.26
N LEU A 91 11.74 -4.78 6.07
CA LEU A 91 12.27 -6.12 5.73
C LEU A 91 13.00 -6.12 4.39
N SER A 92 12.50 -5.38 3.41
CA SER A 92 13.13 -5.26 2.09
C SER A 92 14.47 -4.51 2.17
N ILE A 93 14.55 -3.45 2.97
CA ILE A 93 15.80 -2.70 3.23
C ILE A 93 16.79 -3.61 3.95
N TYR A 94 16.34 -4.33 4.98
CA TYR A 94 17.18 -5.26 5.73
C TYR A 94 17.77 -6.35 4.83
N SER A 95 16.95 -6.93 3.94
CA SER A 95 17.40 -7.94 2.98
C SER A 95 18.40 -7.38 1.96
N LEU A 96 18.24 -6.12 1.54
CA LEU A 96 19.20 -5.43 0.67
C LEU A 96 20.56 -5.23 1.34
N ILE A 97 20.57 -4.81 2.60
CA ILE A 97 21.80 -4.63 3.38
C ILE A 97 22.48 -5.98 3.62
N GLY A 98 21.68 -7.02 3.88
CA GLY A 98 22.18 -8.38 4.11
C GLY A 98 22.68 -9.11 2.85
N GLY A 99 22.52 -8.55 1.65
CA GLY A 99 22.97 -9.17 0.39
C GLY A 99 22.08 -10.32 -0.13
N GLU A 100 21.11 -10.76 0.67
CA GLU A 100 20.15 -11.84 0.34
C GLU A 100 18.95 -11.35 -0.50
N ALA A 101 18.96 -10.09 -0.93
CA ALA A 101 17.84 -9.51 -1.65
C ALA A 101 17.70 -10.05 -3.07
N PHE A 102 16.47 -10.38 -3.43
CA PHE A 102 16.14 -10.68 -4.81
C PHE A 102 16.48 -9.48 -5.70
N PRO A 103 17.03 -9.66 -6.91
CA PRO A 103 17.50 -8.56 -7.76
C PRO A 103 16.40 -7.54 -8.14
N ALA A 104 15.12 -7.93 -8.02
CA ALA A 104 13.98 -7.02 -8.23
C ALA A 104 13.68 -6.11 -7.01
N VAL A 105 14.11 -6.47 -5.79
CA VAL A 105 13.83 -5.72 -4.55
C VAL A 105 14.20 -4.25 -4.64
N PRO A 106 15.41 -3.83 -5.09
CA PRO A 106 15.76 -2.40 -5.15
C PRO A 106 14.87 -1.59 -6.11
N PHE A 107 14.25 -2.21 -7.12
CA PHE A 107 13.29 -1.56 -8.01
C PHE A 107 11.88 -1.52 -7.42
N LEU A 108 11.54 -2.48 -6.57
CA LEU A 108 10.21 -2.59 -5.94
C LEU A 108 10.11 -1.75 -4.66
N LEU A 109 11.23 -1.56 -3.96
CA LEU A 109 11.30 -0.88 -2.68
C LEU A 109 10.79 0.58 -2.72
N PRO A 110 11.14 1.40 -3.74
CA PRO A 110 10.58 2.74 -3.87
C PRO A 110 9.05 2.72 -3.99
N CYS A 111 8.49 1.77 -4.75
CA CYS A 111 7.04 1.62 -4.88
C CYS A 111 6.38 1.29 -3.53
N VAL A 112 6.98 0.40 -2.75
CA VAL A 112 6.48 0.02 -1.42
C VAL A 112 6.56 1.19 -0.44
N VAL A 113 7.66 1.94 -0.45
CA VAL A 113 7.87 3.12 0.42
C VAL A 113 6.88 4.23 0.07
N VAL A 114 6.72 4.56 -1.22
CA VAL A 114 5.74 5.58 -1.65
C VAL A 114 4.32 5.14 -1.29
N THR A 115 3.99 3.85 -1.46
CA THR A 115 2.68 3.32 -1.06
C THR A 115 2.45 3.46 0.45
N CYS A 116 3.46 3.11 1.25
CA CYS A 116 3.41 3.28 2.71
C CYS A 116 3.21 4.75 3.10
N TYR A 117 3.91 5.68 2.44
CA TYR A 117 3.79 7.11 2.69
C TYR A 117 2.38 7.64 2.32
N LEU A 118 1.84 7.25 1.17
CA LEU A 118 0.48 7.65 0.75
C LEU A 118 -0.60 7.10 1.70
N LEU A 119 -0.45 5.86 2.16
CA LEU A 119 -1.34 5.27 3.16
C LEU A 119 -1.17 5.96 4.52
N GLY A 120 0.07 6.26 4.93
CA GLY A 120 0.38 6.99 6.16
C GLY A 120 -0.21 8.41 6.16
N ARG A 121 -0.14 9.10 5.03
CA ARG A 121 -0.79 10.41 4.82
C ARG A 121 -2.31 10.35 4.96
N ALA A 122 -2.95 9.29 4.49
CA ALA A 122 -4.39 9.11 4.67
C ALA A 122 -4.77 8.63 6.09
N ALA A 123 -3.88 7.92 6.78
CA ALA A 123 -4.12 7.33 8.11
C ALA A 123 -3.82 8.28 9.28
N TRP A 124 -2.73 9.05 9.19
CA TRP A 124 -2.19 9.89 10.26
C TRP A 124 -1.97 11.34 9.83
N ASP A 125 -2.48 11.75 8.67
CA ASP A 125 -2.37 13.12 8.15
C ASP A 125 -0.92 13.63 8.09
N TRP A 126 0.02 12.75 7.70
CA TRP A 126 1.40 13.14 7.43
C TRP A 126 1.50 14.27 6.38
N PRO A 127 2.49 15.17 6.51
CA PRO A 127 2.68 16.31 5.60
C PRO A 127 2.93 15.84 4.16
#